data_AF-A0A170V4N1-F1
#
_entry.id   AF-A0A170V4N1-F1
#
_cell.length_a   1.000
_cell.length_b   1.000
_cell.length_c   1.000
_cell.angle_alpha   90.00
_cell.angle_beta   90.00
_cell.angle_gamma   90.00
#
_symmetry.space_group_name_H-M   'P 1'
#
loop_
_entity.id
_entity.type
_entity.pdbx_description
1 polymer ?
#
loop_
_entity_poly.entity_id
_entity_poly.type
_entity_poly.pdbx_seq_one_letter_code
_entity_poly.pdbx_strand_id
1 'polypeptide(L)'
;VFVPYSFNYTFAVMVLTYNGSHYKVCTGSVFHELLVVTAAHCFLENGVVYTTHIKIRVFDGRGHHIDYIVSDLFIHPLYLEKVQNDIAIVKTRVQIVSQKLNLYYTNYVPRLHMAEMKCLTVGYGLHHNIQYKSPDSIVLTKLNDMQVLSFRRCLF
;
A
#
# COMPACT_ATOMS: atom_id res chain seq x y z
N VAL A 1 -14.45 -9.01 4.75
CA VAL A 1 -15.79 -8.75 4.17
C VAL A 1 -15.60 -7.94 2.89
N PHE A 2 -16.24 -8.33 1.79
CA PHE A 2 -16.24 -7.59 0.51
C PHE A 2 -16.62 -6.12 0.76
N VAL A 3 -15.85 -5.17 0.24
CA VAL A 3 -16.17 -3.75 0.38
C VAL A 3 -17.28 -3.45 -0.63
N PRO A 4 -18.52 -3.11 -0.22
CA PRO A 4 -19.54 -2.70 -1.16
C PRO A 4 -19.06 -1.46 -1.91
N TYR A 5 -19.51 -1.32 -3.16
CA TYR A 5 -19.20 -0.23 -4.11
C TYR A 5 -19.41 1.21 -3.58
N SER A 6 -19.91 1.39 -2.35
CA SER A 6 -20.29 2.67 -1.76
C SER A 6 -19.29 3.25 -0.72
N PHE A 7 -18.09 2.69 -0.54
CA PHE A 7 -17.08 3.31 0.32
C PHE A 7 -15.80 3.70 -0.42
N ASN A 8 -15.59 5.02 -0.41
CA ASN A 8 -14.56 5.80 -1.06
C ASN A 8 -13.21 5.55 -0.34
N TYR A 9 -12.47 4.52 -0.75
CA TYR A 9 -11.09 4.20 -0.35
C TYR A 9 -10.13 4.24 -1.55
N THR A 10 -10.41 5.10 -2.54
CA THR A 10 -9.61 5.17 -3.77
C THR A 10 -8.18 5.66 -3.51
N PHE A 11 -7.91 6.22 -2.34
CA PHE A 11 -6.54 6.49 -1.89
C PHE A 11 -5.71 5.20 -1.74
N ALA A 12 -6.33 4.06 -1.46
CA ALA A 12 -5.66 2.77 -1.42
C ALA A 12 -5.51 2.24 -2.84
N VAL A 13 -4.27 2.09 -3.28
CA VAL A 13 -3.93 1.74 -4.66
C VAL A 13 -3.14 0.44 -4.70
N MET A 14 -3.24 -0.28 -5.81
CA MET A 14 -2.46 -1.48 -6.03
C MET A 14 -1.09 -1.08 -6.56
N VAL A 15 -0.03 -1.54 -5.90
CA VAL A 15 1.35 -1.39 -6.36
C VAL A 15 1.75 -2.70 -7.00
N LEU A 16 1.86 -2.69 -8.32
CA LEU A 16 2.26 -3.85 -9.12
C LEU A 16 3.73 -3.71 -9.49
N THR A 17 4.53 -4.67 -9.06
CA THR A 17 5.95 -4.75 -9.41
C THR A 17 6.20 -6.05 -10.17
N TYR A 18 7.02 -5.99 -11.22
CA TYR A 18 7.28 -7.14 -12.08
C TYR A 18 8.76 -7.53 -12.02
N ASN A 19 9.00 -8.84 -12.12
CA ASN A 19 10.32 -9.44 -12.30
C ASN A 19 10.19 -10.59 -13.31
N GLY A 20 10.56 -10.31 -14.57
CA GLY A 20 10.31 -11.23 -15.68
C GLY A 20 8.81 -11.49 -15.88
N SER A 21 8.41 -12.76 -15.90
CA SER A 21 7.01 -13.19 -16.01
C SER A 21 6.24 -13.13 -14.68
N HIS A 22 6.93 -12.93 -13.56
CA HIS A 22 6.32 -12.86 -12.24
C HIS A 22 5.97 -11.42 -11.87
N TYR A 23 4.90 -11.28 -11.09
CA TYR A 23 4.52 -10.00 -10.52
C TYR A 23 4.20 -10.15 -9.03
N LYS A 24 4.41 -9.06 -8.30
CA LYS A 24 4.09 -8.93 -6.88
C LYS A 24 3.04 -7.84 -6.71
N VAL A 25 2.14 -8.08 -5.77
CA VAL A 25 1.04 -7.16 -5.44
C VAL A 25 1.26 -6.62 -4.05
N CYS A 26 1.38 -5.31 -3.98
CA CYS A 26 1.41 -4.54 -2.76
C CYS A 26 0.25 -3.56 -2.70
N THR A 27 0.05 -2.95 -1.53
CA THR A 27 -0.87 -1.81 -1.36
C THR A 27 -0.05 -0.55 -1.14
N GLY A 28 -0.44 0.53 -1.82
CA GLY A 28 0.07 1.87 -1.60
C GLY A 28 -1.06 2.80 -1.18
N SER A 29 -0.69 3.97 -0.66
CA SER A 29 -1.63 5.03 -0.30
C SER A 29 -1.28 6.34 -0.98
N VAL A 30 -2.21 6.94 -1.70
CA VAL A 30 -2.05 8.25 -2.32
C VAL A 30 -2.14 9.32 -1.24
N PHE A 31 -1.08 10.09 -1.05
CA PHE A 31 -1.06 11.21 -0.10
C PHE A 31 -0.81 12.57 -0.80
N HIS A 32 -0.37 12.52 -2.05
CA HIS A 32 -0.23 13.66 -2.94
C HIS A 32 -0.73 13.26 -4.33
N GLU A 33 -1.10 14.23 -5.15
CA GLU A 33 -1.63 14.02 -6.51
C GLU A 33 -0.66 13.31 -7.47
N LEU A 34 0.61 13.14 -7.12
CA LEU A 34 1.60 12.38 -7.88
C LEU A 34 2.29 11.30 -7.05
N LEU A 35 2.07 11.26 -5.73
CA LEU A 35 2.88 10.47 -4.80
C LEU A 35 2.04 9.44 -4.06
N VAL A 36 2.57 8.23 -4.06
CA VAL A 36 2.06 7.08 -3.32
C VAL A 36 3.08 6.68 -2.27
N VAL A 37 2.67 6.57 -1.01
CA VAL A 37 3.49 5.95 0.04
C VAL A 37 3.19 4.46 0.11
N THR A 38 4.22 3.63 0.26
CA THR A 38 4.10 2.18 0.39
C THR A 38 5.32 1.62 1.14
N ALA A 39 5.44 0.29 1.22
CA ALA A 39 6.57 -0.37 1.86
C ALA A 39 7.76 -0.51 0.90
N ALA A 40 8.99 -0.47 1.43
CA ALA A 40 10.20 -0.67 0.65
C ALA A 40 10.33 -2.12 0.16
N HIS A 41 9.88 -3.09 0.96
CA HIS A 41 9.92 -4.51 0.61
C HIS A 41 9.07 -4.86 -0.63
N CYS A 42 8.21 -3.94 -1.09
CA CYS A 42 7.49 -4.11 -2.35
C CYS A 42 8.41 -4.08 -3.58
N PHE A 43 9.57 -3.44 -3.46
CA PHE A 43 10.54 -3.23 -4.55
C PHE A 43 11.87 -3.94 -4.32
N LEU A 44 12.25 -4.20 -3.06
CA LEU A 44 13.49 -4.87 -2.70
C LEU A 44 13.23 -5.87 -1.58
N GLU A 45 13.32 -7.17 -1.88
CA GLU A 45 13.07 -8.23 -0.89
C GLU A 45 13.95 -9.45 -1.16
N ASN A 46 14.56 -10.00 -0.10
CA ASN A 46 15.53 -11.10 -0.14
C ASN A 46 16.66 -10.85 -1.16
N GLY A 47 17.10 -9.60 -1.32
CA GLY A 47 18.10 -9.20 -2.32
C GLY A 47 17.58 -9.16 -3.77
N VAL A 48 16.29 -9.44 -4.02
CA VAL A 48 15.67 -9.36 -5.34
C VAL A 48 15.06 -7.98 -5.54
N VAL A 49 15.41 -7.34 -6.66
CA VAL A 49 14.94 -6.02 -7.05
C VAL A 49 13.79 -6.15 -8.05
N TYR A 50 12.61 -5.62 -7.70
CA TYR A 50 11.39 -5.60 -8.51
C TYR A 50 11.13 -4.21 -9.13
N THR A 51 12.16 -3.60 -9.74
CA THR A 51 12.08 -2.20 -10.22
C THR A 51 11.99 -2.07 -11.74
N THR A 52 12.09 -3.16 -12.50
CA THR A 52 12.14 -3.10 -13.97
C THR A 52 10.84 -2.58 -14.57
N HIS A 53 9.70 -2.99 -14.03
CA HIS A 53 8.39 -2.41 -14.35
C HIS A 53 7.57 -2.24 -13.09
N ILE A 54 7.15 -1.01 -12.82
CA ILE A 54 6.27 -0.66 -11.70
C ILE A 54 5.03 0.03 -12.26
N LYS A 55 3.86 -0.40 -11.80
CA LYS A 55 2.58 0.25 -12.10
C LYS A 55 1.85 0.58 -10.80
N ILE A 56 1.28 1.77 -10.75
CA ILE A 56 0.27 2.12 -9.75
C ILE A 56 -1.09 1.92 -10.39
N ARG A 57 -1.92 1.09 -9.79
CA ARG A 57 -3.23 0.74 -10.33
C ARG A 57 -4.34 1.20 -9.38
N VAL A 58 -5.26 2.00 -9.92
CA VAL A 58 -6.39 2.57 -9.19
C VAL A 58 -7.68 1.95 -9.70
N PHE A 59 -8.60 1.60 -8.80
CA PHE A 59 -9.94 1.17 -9.17
C PHE A 59 -10.84 2.41 -9.35
N ASP A 60 -11.52 2.51 -10.50
CA ASP A 60 -12.31 3.70 -10.86
C ASP A 60 -13.74 3.73 -10.27
N GLY A 61 -14.12 2.68 -9.53
CA GLY A 61 -15.48 2.53 -8.96
C GLY A 61 -16.53 2.04 -9.96
N ARG A 62 -16.20 1.94 -11.24
CA ARG A 62 -17.08 1.52 -12.35
C ARG A 62 -16.75 0.14 -12.90
N GLY A 63 -15.86 -0.59 -12.22
CA GLY A 63 -15.42 -1.91 -12.64
C GLY A 63 -14.15 -1.91 -13.48
N HIS A 64 -13.47 -0.77 -13.63
CA HIS A 64 -12.21 -0.69 -14.35
C HIS A 64 -11.03 -0.35 -13.44
N HIS A 65 -9.86 -0.76 -13.92
CA HIS A 65 -8.58 -0.40 -13.34
C HIS A 65 -7.85 0.56 -14.27
N ILE A 66 -7.30 1.64 -13.70
CA ILE A 66 -6.48 2.61 -14.41
C ILE A 66 -5.04 2.44 -13.96
N ASP A 67 -4.15 2.18 -14.91
CA ASP A 67 -2.71 2.04 -14.68
C ASP A 67 -2.01 3.38 -14.86
N TYR A 68 -1.20 3.75 -13.87
CA TYR A 68 -0.35 4.93 -13.87
C TYR A 68 1.12 4.51 -13.98
N ILE A 69 1.82 5.15 -14.92
CA ILE A 69 3.25 4.91 -15.14
C ILE A 69 4.05 5.62 -14.06
N VAL A 70 4.99 4.88 -13.46
CA VAL A 70 5.94 5.41 -12.47
C VAL A 70 7.05 6.20 -13.17
N SER A 71 7.36 7.39 -12.64
CA SER A 71 8.51 8.19 -13.06
C SER A 71 9.71 7.95 -12.15
N ASP A 72 9.49 7.90 -10.84
CA ASP A 72 10.55 7.83 -9.84
C ASP A 72 10.14 6.92 -8.68
N LEU A 73 11.13 6.27 -8.08
CA LEU A 73 11.00 5.45 -6.89
C LEU A 73 12.03 5.91 -5.86
N PHE A 74 11.55 6.24 -4.66
CA PHE A 74 12.38 6.66 -3.53
C PHE A 74 12.24 5.62 -2.41
N ILE A 75 13.18 4.69 -2.35
CA ILE A 75 13.31 3.75 -1.23
C ILE A 75 14.06 4.48 -0.10
N HIS A 76 13.61 4.31 1.15
CA HIS A 76 14.29 4.90 2.29
C HIS A 76 15.78 4.47 2.32
N PRO A 77 16.75 5.39 2.41
CA PRO A 77 18.17 5.07 2.26
C PRO A 77 18.72 4.16 3.36
N LEU A 78 18.06 4.15 4.52
CA LEU A 78 18.38 3.26 5.65
C LEU A 78 17.43 2.05 5.75
N TYR A 79 16.75 1.68 4.66
CA TYR A 79 15.91 0.48 4.63
C TYR A 79 16.76 -0.76 4.92
N LEU A 80 16.38 -1.50 5.96
CA LEU A 80 16.95 -2.80 6.29
C LEU A 80 15.81 -3.82 6.30
N GLU A 81 15.87 -4.77 5.37
CA GLU A 81 14.83 -5.77 5.18
C GLU A 81 14.47 -6.47 6.50
N LYS A 82 13.16 -6.52 6.80
CA LYS A 82 12.60 -7.14 8.03
C LYS A 82 13.12 -6.57 9.35
N VAL A 83 13.86 -5.47 9.32
CA VAL A 83 14.43 -4.84 10.53
C VAL A 83 13.82 -3.46 10.74
N GLN A 84 14.00 -2.52 9.81
CA GLN A 84 13.57 -1.14 10.01
C GLN A 84 13.42 -0.34 8.71
N ASN A 85 12.75 0.80 8.81
CA ASN A 85 12.58 1.78 7.73
C ASN A 85 11.97 1.21 6.46
N ASP A 86 11.01 0.29 6.61
CA ASP A 86 10.29 -0.34 5.51
C ASP A 86 9.25 0.63 4.90
N ILE A 87 9.77 1.66 4.22
CA ILE A 87 8.99 2.73 3.61
C ILE A 87 9.61 3.15 2.28
N ALA A 88 8.74 3.39 1.30
CA ALA A 88 9.11 3.94 0.00
C ALA A 88 8.03 4.90 -0.50
N ILE A 89 8.45 5.84 -1.35
CA ILE A 89 7.57 6.76 -2.06
C ILE A 89 7.69 6.48 -3.56
N VAL A 90 6.56 6.34 -4.23
CA VAL A 90 6.46 6.18 -5.68
C VAL A 90 5.90 7.46 -6.27
N LYS A 91 6.55 7.99 -7.30
CA LYS A 91 6.06 9.12 -8.08
C LYS A 91 5.56 8.67 -9.43
N THR A 92 4.39 9.13 -9.83
CA THR A 92 3.78 8.86 -11.13
C THR A 92 4.07 9.97 -12.13
N ARG A 93 4.06 9.66 -13.43
CA ARG A 93 4.30 10.64 -14.51
C ARG A 93 3.15 11.64 -14.65
N VAL A 94 1.93 11.24 -14.29
CA VAL A 94 0.71 12.03 -14.43
C VAL A 94 -0.10 11.97 -13.14
N GLN A 95 -0.93 12.97 -12.92
CA GLN A 95 -1.75 13.10 -11.72
C GLN A 95 -2.65 11.87 -11.51
N ILE A 96 -2.59 11.32 -10.30
CA ILE A 96 -3.42 10.21 -9.86
C ILE A 96 -4.83 10.73 -9.57
N VAL A 97 -5.82 10.20 -10.29
CA VAL A 97 -7.23 10.50 -10.06
C VAL A 97 -7.76 9.55 -8.99
N SER A 98 -7.66 9.98 -7.74
CA SER A 98 -8.17 9.26 -6.56
C SER A 98 -8.40 10.23 -5.40
N GLN A 99 -8.96 9.72 -4.30
CA GLN A 99 -8.81 10.37 -3.01
C GLN A 99 -7.34 10.44 -2.58
N LYS A 100 -7.07 11.36 -1.65
CA LYS A 100 -5.77 11.54 -1.01
C LYS A 100 -5.93 11.41 0.50
N LEU A 101 -4.97 10.75 1.15
CA LEU A 101 -4.84 10.79 2.59
C LEU A 101 -4.31 12.16 3.03
N ASN A 102 -5.00 12.78 3.98
CA ASN A 102 -4.46 13.92 4.69
C ASN A 102 -3.53 13.40 5.80
N LEU A 103 -2.23 13.64 5.64
CA LEU A 103 -1.24 13.26 6.63
C LEU A 103 -1.29 14.26 7.79
N TYR A 104 -1.49 13.76 9.00
CA TYR A 104 -1.38 14.54 10.22
C TYR A 104 -0.02 14.26 10.86
N TYR A 105 0.78 15.31 11.04
CA TYR A 105 2.04 15.24 11.78
C TYR A 105 1.85 15.84 13.16
N THR A 106 2.19 15.08 14.20
CA THR A 106 2.25 15.59 15.58
C THR A 106 3.48 15.02 16.27
N ASN A 107 4.19 15.87 17.00
CA ASN A 107 5.30 15.47 17.87
C ASN A 107 4.81 14.74 19.13
N TYR A 108 3.50 14.79 19.39
CA TYR A 108 2.83 14.16 20.51
C TYR A 108 1.71 13.27 19.99
N VAL A 109 2.02 12.00 19.72
CA VAL A 109 0.99 10.96 19.78
C VAL A 109 1.17 10.27 21.13
N PRO A 110 0.32 10.55 22.13
CA PRO A 110 0.44 9.89 23.42
C PRO A 110 0.34 8.39 23.18
N ARG A 111 1.42 7.64 23.44
CA ARG A 111 1.46 6.18 23.29
C ARG A 111 0.32 5.48 24.04
N LEU A 112 -0.20 6.11 25.10
CA LEU A 112 -1.37 5.64 25.85
C LEU A 112 -2.70 5.74 25.08
N HIS A 113 -2.90 6.74 24.22
CA HIS A 113 -4.16 6.92 23.49
C HIS A 113 -4.31 6.01 22.27
N MET A 114 -3.21 5.47 21.74
CA MET A 114 -3.30 4.59 20.57
C MET A 114 -3.85 3.20 20.92
N ALA A 115 -3.64 2.68 22.13
CA ALA A 115 -4.06 1.33 22.52
C ALA A 115 -5.59 1.13 22.53
N GLU A 116 -6.36 2.21 22.61
CA GLU A 116 -7.83 2.21 22.55
C GLU A 116 -8.36 2.54 21.15
N MET A 117 -7.49 2.92 20.21
CA MET A 117 -7.90 3.22 18.85
C MET A 117 -8.30 1.94 18.12
N LYS A 118 -9.46 2.02 17.47
CA LYS A 118 -9.88 1.06 16.46
C LYS A 118 -9.40 1.56 15.10
N CYS A 119 -8.65 0.73 14.40
CA CYS A 119 -8.08 1.01 13.10
C CYS A 119 -8.87 0.33 11.99
N LEU A 120 -8.91 0.99 10.84
CA LEU A 120 -9.36 0.40 9.58
C LEU A 120 -8.11 -0.02 8.79
N THR A 121 -8.10 -1.24 8.29
CA THR A 121 -7.11 -1.69 7.30
C THR A 121 -7.80 -1.93 5.98
N VAL A 122 -7.24 -1.39 4.89
CA VAL A 122 -7.69 -1.62 3.51
C VAL A 122 -6.50 -2.05 2.68
N GLY A 123 -6.68 -2.99 1.76
CA GLY A 123 -5.59 -3.41 0.88
C GLY A 123 -5.93 -4.54 -0.08
N TYR A 124 -4.97 -4.81 -0.96
CA TYR A 124 -5.04 -5.78 -2.04
C TYR A 124 -4.21 -7.05 -1.77
N GLY A 125 -3.50 -7.12 -0.63
CA GLY A 125 -2.60 -8.24 -0.27
C GLY A 125 -3.16 -9.11 0.86
N LEU A 126 -2.78 -10.39 0.88
CA LEU A 126 -3.15 -11.49 1.81
C LEU A 126 -4.10 -12.58 1.27
N HIS A 127 -4.01 -12.94 -0.02
CA HIS A 127 -4.51 -14.24 -0.47
C HIS A 127 -3.35 -15.11 -0.95
N HIS A 128 -3.27 -16.33 -0.42
CA HIS A 128 -2.48 -17.40 -1.04
C HIS A 128 -2.87 -17.45 -2.52
N ASN A 129 -1.88 -17.50 -3.40
CA ASN A 129 -2.02 -17.52 -4.86
C ASN A 129 -2.37 -16.18 -5.55
N ILE A 130 -2.28 -15.02 -4.90
CA ILE A 130 -2.43 -13.73 -5.61
C ILE A 130 -1.48 -13.64 -6.81
N GLN A 131 -0.25 -14.12 -6.67
CA GLN A 131 0.74 -14.17 -7.76
C GLN A 131 0.30 -14.98 -9.00
N TYR A 132 -0.73 -15.82 -8.88
CA TYR A 132 -1.28 -16.63 -9.97
C TYR A 132 -2.63 -16.13 -10.50
N LYS A 133 -3.22 -15.10 -9.86
CA LYS A 133 -4.46 -14.49 -10.35
C LYS A 133 -4.16 -13.53 -11.50
N SER A 134 -5.19 -13.10 -12.23
CA SER A 134 -5.04 -11.90 -13.05
C SER A 134 -5.08 -10.67 -12.14
N PRO A 135 -4.20 -9.67 -12.31
CA PRO A 135 -4.27 -8.40 -11.59
C PRO A 135 -5.64 -7.72 -11.66
N ASP A 136 -6.40 -7.92 -12.74
CA ASP A 136 -7.75 -7.35 -12.92
C ASP A 136 -8.83 -8.03 -12.05
N SER A 137 -8.54 -9.22 -11.53
CA SER A 137 -9.45 -9.98 -10.66
C SER A 137 -9.25 -9.71 -9.17
N ILE A 138 -8.25 -8.89 -8.81
CA ILE A 138 -7.89 -8.61 -7.43
C ILE A 138 -8.75 -7.45 -6.93
N VAL A 139 -9.58 -7.75 -5.94
CA VAL A 139 -10.50 -6.78 -5.32
C VAL A 139 -9.91 -6.21 -4.04
N LEU A 140 -10.22 -4.94 -3.78
CA LEU A 140 -9.86 -4.29 -2.52
C LEU A 140 -10.59 -4.98 -1.36
N THR A 141 -9.85 -5.33 -0.33
CA THR A 141 -10.39 -5.90 0.91
C THR A 141 -10.28 -4.90 2.05
N LYS A 142 -11.15 -5.04 3.06
CA LYS A 142 -11.07 -4.27 4.29
C LYS A 142 -11.25 -5.13 5.53
N LEU A 143 -10.59 -4.70 6.60
CA LEU A 143 -10.75 -5.18 7.96
C LEU A 143 -11.04 -3.97 8.85
N ASN A 144 -12.22 -3.97 9.46
CA ASN A 144 -12.63 -2.92 10.39
C ASN A 144 -12.23 -3.29 11.81
N ASP A 145 -12.28 -2.31 12.71
CA ASP A 145 -12.20 -2.50 14.16
C ASP A 145 -10.92 -3.22 14.63
N MET A 146 -9.81 -3.06 13.90
CA MET A 146 -8.50 -3.60 14.29
C MET A 146 -8.02 -2.90 15.55
N GLN A 147 -7.74 -3.66 16.61
CA GLN A 147 -7.23 -3.11 17.86
C GLN A 147 -5.72 -2.88 17.78
N VAL A 148 -5.27 -1.70 18.20
CA VAL A 148 -3.83 -1.43 18.36
C VAL A 148 -3.34 -2.13 19.64
N LEU A 149 -2.37 -3.03 19.49
CA LEU A 149 -1.69 -3.64 20.62
C LEU A 149 -0.54 -2.73 21.09
N SER A 150 -0.30 -2.70 22.40
CA SER A 150 0.92 -2.08 22.91
C SER A 150 2.13 -2.88 22.46
N PHE A 151 3.28 -2.21 22.30
CA PHE A 151 4.53 -2.86 21.91
C PHE A 151 4.84 -4.09 22.78
N ARG A 152 4.64 -3.97 24.09
CA ARG A 152 4.85 -5.08 25.03
C ARG A 152 3.91 -6.26 24.76
N ARG A 153 2.64 -6.02 24.42
CA ARG A 153 1.68 -7.08 24.09
C ARG A 153 1.90 -7.72 22.71
N CYS A 154 2.64 -7.08 21.82
CA CYS A 154 2.94 -7.64 20.49
C CYS A 154 4.15 -8.59 20.52
N LEU A 155 5.00 -8.49 21.54
CA LEU A 155 6.21 -9.31 21.69
C LEU A 155 6.00 -10.63 22.44
N PHE A 156 4.86 -10.78 23.15
CA PHE A 156 4.47 -11.97 23.89
C PHE A 156 3.16 -12.51 23.33
#